data_AF-Q96ZU2-F1
#
_entry.id   AF-Q96ZU2-F1
#
_cell.length_a   1.000
_cell.length_b   1.000
_cell.length_c   1.000
_cell.angle_alpha   90.00
_cell.angle_beta   90.00
_cell.angle_gamma   90.00
#
_symmetry.space_group_name_H-M   'P 1'
#
loop_
_entity.id
_entity.type
_entity.pdbx_description
1 polymer ?
#
loop_
_entity_poly.entity_id
_entity_poly.type
_entity_poly.pdbx_seq_one_letter_code
_entity_poly.pdbx_strand_id
1 'polypeptide(L)'
;MVKVHVCAVGTSLLKNSLDEDSVRKEVEKLGLKDWDKLRFDDDRQNRIKQNFDPLKSLLFNFLKSKGKKASAELDSLFSAFEKLKQTKDEIYVLLYSTNTPNAQLAGEAIKDYLKEEGIRSELVTVSTISSEETFYKRIEDLFDKVVYKILKFKEQGDYVYINATSGLKPETIFLTLAGLLAGADLIYYKYQEFDEVVILPSPPITISPKYLELLIRFANSGYTLSEMRAEELGIPVRILEEKNLVERKGEDAYRLKDWIRKLLGIYLPIGIQNNYYKVIVEGEGEKVFYNEVEAYDFMEKKRKEGKKVRVEVPDKVYFLGL
;
A
#
# COMPACT_ATOMS: atom_id res chain seq x y z
N MET A 1 -6.12 22.27 -10.20
CA MET A 1 -5.59 21.37 -9.15
C MET A 1 -6.56 20.23 -9.00
N VAL A 2 -6.09 19.00 -9.00
CA VAL A 2 -6.94 17.81 -8.94
C VAL A 2 -7.33 17.51 -7.49
N LYS A 3 -8.53 16.96 -7.30
CA LYS A 3 -9.06 16.44 -6.05
C LYS A 3 -9.01 14.91 -6.12
N VAL A 4 -7.94 14.34 -5.59
CA VAL A 4 -7.65 12.91 -5.62
C VAL A 4 -8.34 12.21 -4.47
N HIS A 5 -9.20 11.23 -4.74
CA HIS A 5 -9.81 10.36 -3.74
C HIS A 5 -9.16 8.98 -3.79
N VAL A 6 -8.56 8.56 -2.68
CA VAL A 6 -7.96 7.22 -2.53
C VAL A 6 -8.96 6.33 -1.81
N CYS A 7 -9.32 5.20 -2.42
CA CYS A 7 -10.37 4.34 -1.89
C CYS A 7 -10.05 2.86 -2.10
N ALA A 8 -10.16 2.07 -1.02
CA ALA A 8 -10.07 0.63 -1.09
C ALA A 8 -11.30 0.04 -1.78
N VAL A 9 -11.12 -1.03 -2.55
CA VAL A 9 -12.22 -1.77 -3.16
C VAL A 9 -12.55 -2.99 -2.30
N GLY A 10 -13.73 -2.98 -1.70
CA GLY A 10 -14.33 -4.16 -1.08
C GLY A 10 -15.23 -4.92 -2.06
N THR A 11 -16.05 -5.81 -1.52
CA THR A 11 -16.93 -6.69 -2.31
C THR A 11 -18.42 -6.36 -2.13
N SER A 12 -18.74 -5.19 -1.58
CA SER A 12 -20.13 -4.75 -1.33
C SER A 12 -20.97 -4.69 -2.60
N LEU A 13 -20.36 -4.28 -3.73
CA LEU A 13 -20.99 -4.29 -5.05
C LEU A 13 -21.49 -5.69 -5.43
N LEU A 14 -20.65 -6.72 -5.25
CA LEU A 14 -20.99 -8.11 -5.57
C LEU A 14 -22.19 -8.56 -4.74
N LYS A 15 -22.19 -8.28 -3.43
CA LYS A 15 -23.30 -8.61 -2.53
C LYS A 15 -24.60 -7.92 -2.95
N ASN A 16 -24.55 -6.61 -3.14
CA ASN A 16 -25.74 -5.79 -3.42
C ASN A 16 -26.34 -6.10 -4.80
N SER A 17 -25.50 -6.51 -5.77
CA SER A 17 -25.97 -6.87 -7.11
C SER A 17 -26.87 -8.11 -7.13
N LEU A 18 -26.89 -8.92 -6.08
CA LEU A 18 -27.79 -10.08 -5.96
C LEU A 18 -29.27 -9.69 -5.79
N ASP A 19 -29.57 -8.42 -5.52
CA ASP A 19 -30.93 -7.87 -5.56
C ASP A 19 -31.48 -7.79 -7.00
N GLU A 20 -30.61 -7.81 -8.01
CA GLU A 20 -30.97 -7.76 -9.42
C GLU A 20 -31.13 -9.18 -9.99
N ASP A 21 -32.32 -9.50 -10.48
CA ASP A 21 -32.70 -10.85 -10.93
C ASP A 21 -31.77 -11.40 -12.02
N SER A 22 -31.35 -10.54 -12.95
CA SER A 22 -30.46 -10.91 -14.04
C SER A 22 -29.08 -11.33 -13.54
N VAL A 23 -28.51 -10.56 -12.61
CA VAL A 23 -27.23 -10.87 -11.97
C VAL A 23 -27.35 -12.13 -11.12
N ARG A 24 -28.38 -12.21 -10.28
CA ARG A 24 -28.61 -13.36 -9.39
C ARG A 24 -28.68 -14.67 -10.17
N LYS A 25 -29.46 -14.74 -11.25
CA LYS A 25 -29.60 -15.97 -12.06
C LYS A 25 -28.28 -16.43 -12.67
N GLU A 26 -27.47 -15.51 -13.21
CA GLU A 26 -26.19 -15.87 -13.80
C GLU A 26 -25.17 -16.31 -12.73
N VAL A 27 -25.11 -15.61 -11.60
CA VAL A 27 -24.27 -15.96 -10.46
C VAL A 27 -24.66 -17.35 -9.89
N GLU A 28 -25.95 -17.65 -9.78
CA GLU A 28 -26.44 -18.95 -9.35
C GLU A 28 -26.06 -20.08 -10.32
N LYS A 29 -26.21 -19.84 -11.64
CA LYS A 29 -25.81 -20.78 -12.69
C LYS A 29 -24.31 -21.10 -12.64
N LEU A 30 -23.47 -20.14 -12.26
CA LEU A 30 -22.03 -20.34 -12.08
C LEU A 30 -21.66 -20.91 -10.69
N GLY A 31 -22.63 -21.09 -9.78
CA GLY A 31 -22.41 -21.58 -8.42
C GLY A 31 -21.65 -20.59 -7.53
N LEU A 32 -21.96 -19.30 -7.67
CA LEU A 32 -21.22 -18.16 -7.08
C LEU A 32 -22.08 -17.33 -6.10
N LYS A 33 -23.10 -17.91 -5.45
CA LYS A 33 -24.08 -17.17 -4.61
C LYS A 33 -23.46 -16.30 -3.51
N ASP A 34 -22.28 -16.67 -3.04
CA ASP A 34 -21.48 -16.01 -2.00
C ASP A 34 -20.19 -15.38 -2.56
N TRP A 35 -20.20 -14.97 -3.84
CA TRP A 35 -19.00 -14.43 -4.52
C TRP A 35 -18.36 -13.21 -3.85
N ASP A 36 -19.12 -12.49 -3.02
CA ASP A 36 -18.64 -11.36 -2.20
C ASP A 36 -17.73 -11.81 -1.05
N LYS A 37 -17.79 -13.10 -0.66
CA LYS A 37 -17.07 -13.67 0.49
C LYS A 37 -16.01 -14.69 0.09
N LEU A 38 -15.78 -14.90 -1.21
CA LEU A 38 -14.77 -15.85 -1.66
C LEU A 38 -13.40 -15.43 -1.14
N ARG A 39 -12.74 -16.39 -0.49
CA ARG A 39 -11.36 -16.26 -0.10
C ARG A 39 -10.46 -16.29 -1.33
N PHE A 40 -9.20 -15.90 -1.13
CA PHE A 40 -8.21 -15.84 -2.20
C PHE A 40 -7.84 -17.23 -2.75
N ASP A 41 -7.97 -18.27 -1.92
CA ASP A 41 -7.64 -19.67 -2.18
C ASP A 41 -8.85 -20.51 -2.64
N ASP A 42 -10.02 -19.90 -2.85
CA ASP A 42 -11.22 -20.60 -3.29
C ASP A 42 -11.18 -20.85 -4.81
N ASP A 43 -11.26 -22.11 -5.23
CA ASP A 43 -11.24 -22.50 -6.65
C ASP A 43 -12.32 -21.81 -7.49
N ARG A 44 -13.43 -21.40 -6.87
CA ARG A 44 -14.52 -20.67 -7.53
C ARG A 44 -14.09 -19.28 -8.02
N GLN A 45 -12.99 -18.72 -7.50
CA GLN A 45 -12.36 -17.52 -8.06
C GLN A 45 -12.00 -17.70 -9.54
N ASN A 46 -11.64 -18.92 -9.96
CA ASN A 46 -11.37 -19.21 -11.37
C ASN A 46 -12.62 -19.08 -12.25
N ARG A 47 -13.82 -19.35 -11.72
CA ARG A 47 -15.07 -19.16 -12.45
C ARG A 47 -15.34 -17.68 -12.71
N ILE A 48 -15.03 -16.81 -11.74
CA ILE A 48 -15.08 -15.36 -11.93
C ILE A 48 -14.10 -14.95 -13.02
N LYS A 49 -12.85 -15.42 -12.94
CA LYS A 49 -11.81 -15.11 -13.93
C LYS A 49 -12.18 -15.54 -15.35
N GLN A 50 -12.76 -16.74 -15.51
CA GLN A 50 -13.19 -17.26 -16.82
C GLN A 50 -14.39 -16.51 -17.39
N ASN A 51 -15.22 -15.90 -16.54
CA ASN A 51 -16.42 -15.18 -16.93
C ASN A 51 -16.31 -13.67 -16.63
N PHE A 52 -15.09 -13.13 -16.62
CA PHE A 52 -14.82 -11.79 -16.11
C PHE A 52 -15.58 -10.71 -16.87
N ASP A 53 -15.47 -10.67 -18.20
CA ASP A 53 -16.11 -9.62 -19.01
C ASP A 53 -17.65 -9.70 -19.00
N PRO A 54 -18.28 -10.89 -19.12
CA PRO A 54 -19.73 -11.02 -18.93
C PRO A 54 -20.21 -10.55 -17.56
N LEU A 55 -19.53 -10.98 -16.48
CA LEU A 55 -19.88 -10.58 -15.11
C LEU A 55 -19.65 -9.07 -14.90
N LYS A 56 -18.59 -8.50 -15.47
CA LYS A 56 -18.33 -7.06 -15.40
C LYS A 56 -19.43 -6.27 -16.08
N SER A 57 -19.87 -6.73 -17.25
CA SER A 57 -20.96 -6.09 -18.00
C SER A 57 -22.28 -6.13 -17.23
N LEU A 58 -22.59 -7.25 -16.57
CA LEU A 58 -23.75 -7.38 -15.68
C LEU A 58 -23.67 -6.41 -14.50
N LEU A 59 -22.52 -6.35 -13.82
CA LEU A 59 -22.31 -5.41 -12.71
C LEU A 59 -22.41 -3.95 -13.19
N PHE A 60 -21.86 -3.62 -14.35
CA PHE A 60 -21.93 -2.28 -14.91
C PHE A 60 -23.37 -1.84 -15.22
N ASN A 61 -24.21 -2.74 -15.73
CA ASN A 61 -25.64 -2.47 -15.93
C ASN A 61 -26.37 -2.29 -14.59
N PHE A 62 -26.05 -3.08 -13.57
CA PHE A 62 -26.56 -2.89 -12.22
C PHE A 62 -26.13 -1.55 -11.62
N LEU A 63 -24.87 -1.14 -11.82
CA LEU A 63 -24.38 0.18 -11.40
C LEU A 63 -25.17 1.30 -12.08
N LYS A 64 -25.45 1.20 -13.38
CA LYS A 64 -26.27 2.17 -14.12
C LYS A 64 -27.71 2.28 -13.60
N SER A 65 -28.33 1.17 -13.19
CA SER A 65 -29.70 1.18 -12.69
C SER A 65 -29.79 1.67 -11.23
N LYS A 66 -28.84 1.27 -10.38
CA LYS A 66 -28.87 1.52 -8.93
C LYS A 66 -28.17 2.83 -8.52
N GLY A 67 -27.23 3.32 -9.33
CA GLY A 67 -26.44 4.51 -9.06
C GLY A 67 -25.53 4.37 -7.84
N LYS A 68 -25.30 5.47 -7.10
CA LYS A 68 -24.34 5.51 -5.99
C LYS A 68 -24.59 4.48 -4.89
N LYS A 69 -25.84 4.06 -4.65
CA LYS A 69 -26.20 3.06 -3.63
C LYS A 69 -25.82 1.62 -3.99
N ALA A 70 -25.25 1.39 -5.17
CA ALA A 70 -24.87 0.05 -5.61
C ALA A 70 -23.71 -0.54 -4.80
N SER A 71 -22.82 0.29 -4.26
CA SER A 71 -21.68 -0.16 -3.46
C SER A 71 -21.31 0.87 -2.39
N ALA A 72 -20.65 0.42 -1.32
CA ALA A 72 -20.17 1.30 -0.25
C ALA A 72 -19.15 2.32 -0.78
N GLU A 73 -18.33 1.94 -1.76
CA GLU A 73 -17.33 2.79 -2.41
C GLU A 73 -18.02 3.95 -3.15
N LEU A 74 -18.98 3.66 -4.02
CA LEU A 74 -19.68 4.70 -4.78
C LEU A 74 -20.51 5.60 -3.86
N ASP A 75 -21.22 5.01 -2.91
CA ASP A 75 -22.07 5.77 -2.00
C ASP A 75 -21.25 6.76 -1.16
N SER A 76 -20.11 6.32 -0.63
CA SER A 76 -19.20 7.19 0.13
C SER A 76 -18.47 8.20 -0.74
N LEU A 77 -18.04 7.85 -1.96
CA LEU A 77 -17.39 8.77 -2.89
C LEU A 77 -18.35 9.90 -3.31
N PHE A 78 -19.52 9.57 -3.83
CA PHE A 78 -20.48 10.57 -4.29
C PHE A 78 -21.00 11.45 -3.15
N SER A 79 -21.28 10.88 -1.98
CA SER A 79 -21.64 11.69 -0.80
C SER A 79 -20.50 12.63 -0.36
N ALA A 80 -19.23 12.23 -0.50
CA ALA A 80 -18.10 13.09 -0.19
C ALA A 80 -17.93 14.21 -1.23
N PHE A 81 -18.09 13.91 -2.52
CA PHE A 81 -18.05 14.93 -3.59
C PHE A 81 -19.09 16.02 -3.35
N GLU A 82 -20.32 15.62 -3.01
CA GLU A 82 -21.42 16.54 -2.65
C GLU A 82 -21.07 17.38 -1.42
N LYS A 83 -20.62 16.75 -0.32
CA LYS A 83 -20.28 17.44 0.93
C LYS A 83 -19.13 18.44 0.76
N LEU A 84 -18.12 18.07 -0.01
CA LEU A 84 -16.91 18.87 -0.27
C LEU A 84 -17.08 19.85 -1.44
N LYS A 85 -18.26 19.87 -2.09
CA LYS A 85 -18.61 20.74 -3.22
C LYS A 85 -17.63 20.63 -4.40
N GLN A 86 -17.24 19.40 -4.73
CA GLN A 86 -16.29 19.12 -5.81
C GLN A 86 -17.03 18.82 -7.11
N THR A 87 -16.50 19.29 -8.24
CA THR A 87 -17.05 18.99 -9.57
C THR A 87 -16.33 17.80 -10.22
N LYS A 88 -17.03 17.10 -11.13
CA LYS A 88 -16.55 15.85 -11.74
C LYS A 88 -15.20 16.01 -12.47
N ASP A 89 -14.98 17.15 -13.12
CA ASP A 89 -13.76 17.49 -13.86
C ASP A 89 -12.54 17.68 -12.94
N GLU A 90 -12.75 18.12 -11.71
CA GLU A 90 -11.70 18.29 -10.71
C GLU A 90 -11.29 16.96 -10.07
N ILE A 91 -12.16 15.95 -10.09
CA ILE A 91 -11.99 14.71 -9.33
C ILE A 91 -11.11 13.70 -10.08
N TYR A 92 -10.26 13.01 -9.32
CA TYR A 92 -9.58 11.79 -9.73
C TYR A 92 -9.73 10.72 -8.65
N VAL A 93 -10.16 9.50 -8.99
CA VAL A 93 -10.33 8.41 -8.02
C VAL A 93 -9.26 7.34 -8.23
N LEU A 94 -8.35 7.21 -7.26
CA LEU A 94 -7.41 6.10 -7.15
C LEU A 94 -8.06 4.97 -6.34
N LEU A 95 -8.51 3.94 -7.04
CA LEU A 95 -9.00 2.71 -6.46
C LEU A 95 -7.85 1.73 -6.25
N TYR A 96 -7.91 0.94 -5.19
CA TYR A 96 -7.03 -0.21 -5.04
C TYR A 96 -7.77 -1.46 -4.56
N SER A 97 -7.49 -2.61 -5.17
CA SER A 97 -8.11 -3.90 -4.82
C SER A 97 -7.04 -4.96 -4.53
N THR A 98 -7.39 -6.00 -3.77
CA THR A 98 -6.56 -7.21 -3.70
C THR A 98 -6.44 -7.88 -5.07
N ASN A 99 -5.37 -8.65 -5.27
CA ASN A 99 -5.19 -9.50 -6.44
C ASN A 99 -6.04 -10.77 -6.36
N THR A 100 -7.35 -10.60 -6.18
CA THR A 100 -8.34 -11.68 -6.20
C THR A 100 -9.40 -11.38 -7.26
N PRO A 101 -9.85 -12.38 -8.05
CA PRO A 101 -10.78 -12.14 -9.14
C PRO A 101 -12.07 -11.41 -8.73
N ASN A 102 -12.67 -11.74 -7.58
CA ASN A 102 -13.84 -11.02 -7.08
C ASN A 102 -13.59 -9.53 -6.78
N ALA A 103 -12.47 -9.19 -6.13
CA ALA A 103 -12.14 -7.80 -5.80
C ALA A 103 -11.76 -6.99 -7.05
N GLN A 104 -10.99 -7.60 -7.98
CA GLN A 104 -10.67 -6.98 -9.26
C GLN A 104 -11.92 -6.75 -10.11
N LEU A 105 -12.86 -7.70 -10.11
CA LEU A 105 -14.13 -7.56 -10.83
C LEU A 105 -14.92 -6.34 -10.33
N ALA A 106 -15.06 -6.19 -9.00
CA ALA A 106 -15.71 -5.02 -8.43
C ALA A 106 -14.96 -3.72 -8.76
N GLY A 107 -13.63 -3.72 -8.62
CA GLY A 107 -12.81 -2.53 -8.87
C GLY A 107 -12.88 -2.07 -10.32
N GLU A 108 -12.83 -3.00 -11.26
CA GLU A 108 -12.94 -2.70 -12.69
C GLU A 108 -14.34 -2.17 -13.05
N ALA A 109 -15.41 -2.79 -12.53
CA ALA A 109 -16.78 -2.30 -12.74
C ALA A 109 -17.00 -0.88 -12.17
N ILE A 110 -16.49 -0.60 -10.96
CA ILE A 110 -16.57 0.71 -10.31
C ILE A 110 -15.76 1.76 -11.09
N LYS A 111 -14.52 1.43 -11.48
CA LYS A 111 -13.66 2.30 -12.28
C LYS A 111 -14.33 2.69 -13.59
N ASP A 112 -14.89 1.71 -14.31
CA ASP A 112 -15.55 1.95 -15.59
C ASP A 112 -16.81 2.80 -15.41
N TYR A 113 -17.58 2.58 -14.34
CA TYR A 113 -18.75 3.40 -14.01
C TYR A 113 -18.38 4.86 -13.67
N LEU A 114 -17.33 5.08 -12.88
CA LEU A 114 -16.83 6.43 -12.60
C LEU A 114 -16.41 7.17 -13.88
N LYS A 115 -15.75 6.47 -14.81
CA LYS A 115 -15.36 7.04 -16.10
C LYS A 115 -16.56 7.41 -16.97
N GLU A 116 -17.57 6.55 -17.03
CA GLU A 116 -18.84 6.83 -17.71
C GLU A 116 -19.53 8.07 -17.12
N GLU A 117 -19.46 8.23 -15.80
CA GLU A 117 -19.97 9.43 -15.11
C GLU A 117 -19.12 10.69 -15.34
N GLY A 118 -18.03 10.62 -16.11
CA GLY A 118 -17.14 11.74 -16.40
C GLY A 118 -16.08 12.00 -15.34
N ILE A 119 -15.85 11.05 -14.42
CA ILE A 119 -14.86 11.14 -13.35
C ILE A 119 -13.61 10.35 -13.74
N ARG A 120 -12.43 10.97 -13.66
CA ARG A 120 -11.17 10.27 -13.93
C ARG A 120 -10.94 9.21 -12.85
N SER A 121 -10.61 7.98 -13.25
CA SER A 121 -10.32 6.91 -12.29
C SER A 121 -9.26 5.94 -12.79
N GLU A 122 -8.47 5.43 -11.84
CA GLU A 122 -7.50 4.37 -12.00
C GLU A 122 -7.74 3.27 -10.94
N LEU A 123 -7.49 2.02 -11.31
CA LEU A 123 -7.45 0.89 -10.39
C LEU A 123 -6.02 0.35 -10.32
N VAL A 124 -5.47 0.21 -9.12
CA VAL A 124 -4.23 -0.53 -8.87
C VAL A 124 -4.51 -1.83 -8.13
N THR A 125 -3.75 -2.87 -8.43
CA THR A 125 -3.86 -4.16 -7.76
C THR A 125 -2.76 -4.32 -6.73
N VAL A 126 -3.12 -4.67 -5.50
CA VAL A 126 -2.20 -4.91 -4.38
C VAL A 126 -2.25 -6.37 -3.90
N SER A 127 -1.16 -6.88 -3.31
CA SER A 127 -0.97 -8.28 -2.89
C SER A 127 -1.97 -8.76 -1.84
N THR A 128 -2.33 -10.04 -1.80
CA THR A 128 -3.34 -10.51 -0.83
C THR A 128 -2.72 -10.84 0.53
N ILE A 129 -3.45 -10.60 1.63
CA ILE A 129 -3.07 -11.04 2.98
C ILE A 129 -3.67 -12.42 3.24
N SER A 130 -2.82 -13.39 3.61
CA SER A 130 -3.23 -14.75 4.00
C SER A 130 -2.53 -15.28 5.26
N SER A 131 -1.55 -14.53 5.78
CA SER A 131 -0.71 -14.85 6.92
C SER A 131 -0.09 -13.57 7.49
N GLU A 132 0.55 -13.65 8.65
CA GLU A 132 1.31 -12.53 9.21
C GLU A 132 2.48 -12.10 8.30
N GLU A 133 3.19 -13.05 7.70
CA GLU A 133 4.29 -12.73 6.77
C GLU A 133 3.77 -11.97 5.55
N THR A 134 2.65 -12.41 4.99
CA THR A 134 2.04 -11.74 3.82
C THR A 134 1.38 -10.40 4.19
N PHE A 135 1.07 -10.17 5.47
CA PHE A 135 0.65 -8.86 5.94
C PHE A 135 1.72 -7.80 5.71
N TYR A 136 2.98 -8.01 6.12
CA TYR A 136 4.04 -7.03 5.89
C TYR A 136 4.35 -6.84 4.40
N LYS A 137 4.32 -7.91 3.60
CA LYS A 137 4.41 -7.82 2.13
C LYS A 137 3.28 -6.98 1.53
N ARG A 138 2.07 -7.05 2.08
CA ARG A 138 0.94 -6.19 1.71
C ARG A 138 1.19 -4.73 2.08
N ILE A 139 1.74 -4.47 3.27
CA ILE A 139 2.11 -3.11 3.68
C ILE A 139 3.14 -2.51 2.73
N GLU A 140 4.16 -3.27 2.34
CA GLU A 140 5.16 -2.85 1.36
C GLU A 140 4.54 -2.54 -0.02
N ASP A 141 3.61 -3.38 -0.46
CA ASP A 141 2.93 -3.19 -1.75
C ASP A 141 1.98 -1.98 -1.73
N LEU A 142 1.33 -1.71 -0.59
CA LEU A 142 0.54 -0.49 -0.39
C LEU A 142 1.43 0.76 -0.43
N PHE A 143 2.65 0.70 0.12
CA PHE A 143 3.59 1.81 -0.05
C PHE A 143 3.88 2.07 -1.53
N ASP A 144 4.28 1.03 -2.26
CA ASP A 144 4.71 1.15 -3.66
C ASP A 144 3.58 1.60 -4.59
N LYS A 145 2.37 1.08 -4.39
CA LYS A 145 1.25 1.27 -5.33
C LYS A 145 0.28 2.37 -4.92
N VAL A 146 0.24 2.74 -3.64
CA VAL A 146 -0.73 3.72 -3.12
C VAL A 146 -0.02 4.90 -2.44
N VAL A 147 0.79 4.67 -1.41
CA VAL A 147 1.38 5.77 -0.61
C VAL A 147 2.34 6.63 -1.44
N TYR A 148 3.19 6.04 -2.27
CA TYR A 148 4.06 6.81 -3.16
C TYR A 148 3.30 7.53 -4.28
N LYS A 149 2.10 7.06 -4.65
CA LYS A 149 1.23 7.83 -5.54
C LYS A 149 0.64 9.05 -4.82
N ILE A 150 0.23 8.90 -3.55
CA ILE A 150 -0.19 10.04 -2.72
C ILE A 150 0.92 11.09 -2.69
N LEU A 151 2.16 10.69 -2.39
CA LEU A 151 3.31 11.59 -2.38
C LEU A 151 3.47 12.34 -3.72
N LYS A 152 3.42 11.63 -4.84
CA LYS A 152 3.51 12.23 -6.19
C LYS A 152 2.38 13.21 -6.49
N PHE A 153 1.13 12.90 -6.09
CA PHE A 153 0.01 13.83 -6.24
C PHE A 153 0.25 15.10 -5.41
N LYS A 154 0.75 14.97 -4.18
CA LYS A 154 1.10 16.12 -3.33
C LYS A 154 2.24 16.95 -3.92
N GLU A 155 3.28 16.34 -4.47
CA GLU A 155 4.37 17.02 -5.19
C GLU A 155 3.86 17.81 -6.41
N GLN A 156 2.78 17.35 -7.04
CA GLN A 156 2.11 18.03 -8.16
C GLN A 156 1.16 19.15 -7.73
N GLY A 157 1.00 19.38 -6.42
CA GLY A 157 0.10 20.40 -5.87
C GLY A 157 -1.38 19.98 -5.82
N ASP A 158 -1.67 18.69 -5.96
CA ASP A 158 -3.04 18.17 -5.86
C ASP A 158 -3.49 18.02 -4.39
N TYR A 159 -4.80 17.95 -4.19
CA TYR A 159 -5.40 17.60 -2.90
C TYR A 159 -5.71 16.12 -2.86
N VAL A 160 -5.38 15.44 -1.76
CA VAL A 160 -5.60 14.02 -1.56
C VAL A 160 -6.52 13.79 -0.38
N TYR A 161 -7.63 13.09 -0.63
CA TYR A 161 -8.65 12.70 0.32
C TYR A 161 -8.65 11.18 0.45
N ILE A 162 -8.55 10.65 1.66
CA ILE A 162 -8.59 9.20 1.91
C ILE A 162 -10.00 8.82 2.34
N ASN A 163 -10.61 7.91 1.57
CA ASN A 163 -11.87 7.29 1.93
C ASN A 163 -11.62 6.07 2.82
N ALA A 164 -11.95 6.19 4.10
CA ALA A 164 -11.81 5.13 5.08
C ALA A 164 -13.06 4.22 5.21
N THR A 165 -14.06 4.40 4.35
CA THR A 165 -15.35 3.68 4.46
C THR A 165 -15.22 2.19 4.12
N SER A 166 -14.51 1.89 3.04
CA SER A 166 -14.35 0.54 2.48
C SER A 166 -12.99 -0.07 2.83
N GLY A 167 -12.88 -1.39 2.69
CA GLY A 167 -11.66 -2.13 2.98
C GLY A 167 -11.63 -2.74 4.38
N LEU A 168 -10.58 -3.53 4.65
CA LEU A 168 -10.38 -4.15 5.95
C LEU A 168 -9.84 -3.11 6.95
N LYS A 169 -10.29 -3.18 8.21
CA LYS A 169 -9.90 -2.23 9.27
C LYS A 169 -8.36 -2.08 9.40
N PRO A 170 -7.55 -3.16 9.44
CA PRO A 170 -6.10 -3.02 9.54
C PRO A 170 -5.48 -2.26 8.37
N GLU A 171 -5.95 -2.51 7.14
CA GLU A 171 -5.46 -1.80 5.95
C GLU A 171 -5.85 -0.32 5.97
N THR A 172 -7.07 -0.03 6.43
CA THR A 172 -7.59 1.35 6.49
C THR A 172 -6.86 2.18 7.55
N ILE A 173 -6.54 1.56 8.71
CA ILE A 173 -5.71 2.19 9.75
C ILE A 173 -4.32 2.51 9.19
N PHE A 174 -3.70 1.53 8.53
CA PHE A 174 -2.38 1.74 7.91
C PHE A 174 -2.42 2.84 6.84
N LEU A 175 -3.38 2.79 5.90
CA LEU A 175 -3.51 3.77 4.83
C LEU A 175 -3.72 5.18 5.39
N THR A 176 -4.52 5.31 6.44
CA THR A 176 -4.73 6.59 7.11
C THR A 176 -3.43 7.14 7.67
N LEU A 177 -2.67 6.32 8.42
CA LEU A 177 -1.43 6.76 9.04
C LEU A 177 -0.35 7.08 7.98
N ALA A 178 -0.11 6.17 7.05
CA ALA A 178 0.92 6.33 6.02
C ALA A 178 0.54 7.43 5.01
N GLY A 179 -0.75 7.58 4.70
CA GLY A 179 -1.26 8.63 3.84
C GLY A 179 -1.11 10.02 4.44
N LEU A 180 -1.42 10.21 5.72
CA LEU A 180 -1.16 11.48 6.41
C LEU A 180 0.34 11.80 6.48
N LEU A 181 1.20 10.81 6.76
CA LEU A 181 2.66 10.98 6.71
C LEU A 181 3.16 11.37 5.31
N ALA A 182 2.49 10.90 4.25
CA ALA A 182 2.76 11.27 2.86
C ALA A 182 2.08 12.58 2.42
N GLY A 183 1.40 13.29 3.33
CA GLY A 183 0.80 14.60 3.08
C GLY A 183 -0.64 14.59 2.59
N ALA A 184 -1.40 13.51 2.78
CA ALA A 184 -2.85 13.52 2.52
C ALA A 184 -3.55 14.62 3.33
N ASP A 185 -4.51 15.31 2.71
CA ASP A 185 -5.12 16.51 3.29
C ASP A 185 -6.24 16.17 4.29
N LEU A 186 -7.08 15.18 3.97
CA LEU A 186 -8.22 14.80 4.80
C LEU A 186 -8.53 13.31 4.71
N ILE A 187 -9.05 12.78 5.82
CA ILE A 187 -9.63 11.45 5.92
C ILE A 187 -11.13 11.58 6.12
N TYR A 188 -11.93 10.80 5.40
CA TYR A 188 -13.38 10.78 5.60
C TYR A 188 -13.93 9.36 5.66
N TYR A 189 -15.06 9.23 6.33
CA TYR A 189 -15.77 7.97 6.52
C TYR A 189 -17.27 8.22 6.38
N LYS A 190 -17.97 7.38 5.62
CA LYS A 190 -19.43 7.40 5.55
C LYS A 190 -20.02 6.44 6.58
N TYR A 191 -20.73 6.98 7.57
CA TYR A 191 -21.47 6.17 8.53
C TYR A 191 -22.79 5.72 7.92
N GLN A 192 -23.04 4.41 7.92
CA GLN A 192 -24.26 3.85 7.36
C GLN A 192 -25.47 4.07 8.28
N GLU A 193 -25.24 4.15 9.59
CA GLU A 193 -26.28 4.26 10.60
C GLU A 193 -27.05 5.58 10.54
N PHE A 194 -26.39 6.66 10.10
CA PHE A 194 -27.01 7.99 9.94
C PHE A 194 -26.82 8.59 8.55
N ASP A 195 -26.33 7.80 7.58
CA ASP A 195 -26.19 8.15 6.16
C ASP A 195 -25.40 9.46 5.89
N GLU A 196 -24.38 9.75 6.69
CA GLU A 196 -23.56 10.95 6.51
C GLU A 196 -22.06 10.65 6.38
N VAL A 197 -21.40 11.51 5.59
CA VAL A 197 -19.94 11.57 5.53
C VAL A 197 -19.42 12.46 6.65
N VAL A 198 -18.55 11.89 7.48
CA VAL A 198 -17.82 12.56 8.54
C VAL A 198 -16.36 12.74 8.11
N ILE A 199 -15.84 13.96 8.31
CA ILE A 199 -14.40 14.22 8.18
C ILE A 199 -13.76 13.82 9.50
N LEU A 200 -12.90 12.81 9.46
CA LEU A 200 -12.20 12.34 10.65
C LEU A 200 -11.08 13.34 11.02
N PRO A 201 -10.67 13.41 12.30
CA PRO A 201 -9.52 14.19 12.70
C PRO A 201 -8.29 13.83 11.85
N SER A 202 -7.81 14.79 11.07
CA SER A 202 -6.75 14.61 10.08
C SER A 202 -5.57 15.55 10.39
N PRO A 203 -4.92 15.41 11.56
CA PRO A 203 -3.81 16.30 11.90
C PRO A 203 -2.65 16.08 10.93
N PRO A 204 -1.94 17.14 10.52
CA PRO A 204 -0.67 16.97 9.84
C PRO A 204 0.31 16.30 10.83
N ILE A 205 0.86 15.16 10.44
CA ILE A 205 1.76 14.36 11.28
C ILE A 205 3.05 14.07 10.54
N THR A 206 4.10 13.83 11.32
CA THR A 206 5.41 13.41 10.83
C THR A 206 6.02 12.42 11.81
N ILE A 207 7.04 11.67 11.37
CA ILE A 207 7.84 10.86 12.29
C ILE A 207 8.59 11.80 13.23
N SER A 208 8.56 11.49 14.53
CA SER A 208 9.32 12.24 15.53
C SER A 208 10.78 12.43 15.08
N PRO A 209 11.34 13.66 15.13
CA PRO A 209 12.68 13.95 14.62
C PRO A 209 13.75 13.00 15.16
N LYS A 210 13.67 12.67 16.46
CA LYS A 210 14.58 11.71 17.12
C LYS A 210 14.57 10.35 16.42
N TYR A 211 13.40 9.79 16.12
CA TYR A 211 13.30 8.48 15.47
C TYR A 211 13.67 8.57 13.99
N LEU A 212 13.27 9.63 13.30
CA LEU A 212 13.62 9.82 11.89
C LEU A 212 15.14 9.87 11.70
N GLU A 213 15.84 10.64 12.54
CA GLU A 213 17.30 10.72 12.51
C GLU A 213 17.96 9.34 12.73
N LEU A 214 17.50 8.58 13.72
CA LEU A 214 18.01 7.23 13.98
C LEU A 214 17.81 6.29 12.78
N LEU A 215 16.64 6.33 12.16
CA LEU A 215 16.31 5.49 11.02
C LEU A 215 17.10 5.90 9.76
N ILE A 216 17.33 7.20 9.54
CA ILE A 216 18.18 7.70 8.46
C ILE A 216 19.63 7.29 8.69
N ARG A 217 20.17 7.45 9.92
CA ARG A 217 21.53 6.99 10.27
C ARG A 217 21.69 5.49 10.02
N PHE A 218 20.68 4.71 10.39
CA PHE A 218 20.62 3.27 10.10
C PHE A 218 20.71 3.04 8.59
N ALA A 219 19.79 3.60 7.81
CA ALA A 219 19.72 3.42 6.35
C ALA A 219 21.03 3.82 5.63
N ASN A 220 21.64 4.94 6.03
CA ASN A 220 22.91 5.42 5.46
C ASN A 220 24.09 4.51 5.75
N SER A 221 24.06 3.82 6.89
CA SER A 221 25.14 2.89 7.27
C SER A 221 24.93 1.48 6.70
N GLY A 222 23.78 1.23 6.06
CA GLY A 222 23.35 -0.07 5.57
C GLY A 222 22.06 -0.55 6.24
N TYR A 223 21.22 -1.27 5.50
CA TYR A 223 19.94 -1.75 6.04
C TYR A 223 20.05 -2.97 6.97
N THR A 224 21.26 -3.53 7.11
CA THR A 224 21.61 -4.52 8.12
C THR A 224 22.91 -4.09 8.77
N LEU A 225 22.93 -3.95 10.09
CA LEU A 225 24.08 -3.48 10.88
C LEU A 225 24.40 -4.48 11.97
N SER A 226 25.70 -4.65 12.29
CA SER A 226 26.08 -5.36 13.51
C SER A 226 25.71 -4.55 14.76
N GLU A 227 25.51 -5.22 15.90
CA GLU A 227 25.22 -4.57 17.20
C GLU A 227 26.34 -3.57 17.56
N MET A 228 27.61 -3.95 17.38
CA MET A 228 28.76 -3.07 17.57
C MET A 228 28.70 -1.81 16.69
N ARG A 229 28.38 -1.96 15.39
CA ARG A 229 28.28 -0.81 14.49
C ARG A 229 27.11 0.10 14.85
N ALA A 230 25.99 -0.48 15.28
CA ALA A 230 24.85 0.31 15.74
C ALA A 230 25.18 1.11 17.01
N GLU A 231 25.93 0.51 17.95
CA GLU A 231 26.43 1.20 19.15
C GLU A 231 27.38 2.36 18.81
N GLU A 232 28.35 2.15 17.91
CA GLU A 232 29.25 3.21 17.42
C GLU A 232 28.48 4.41 16.84
N LEU A 233 27.36 4.15 16.16
CA LEU A 233 26.50 5.17 15.56
C LEU A 233 25.50 5.80 16.55
N GLY A 234 25.48 5.33 17.79
CA GLY A 234 24.53 5.74 18.83
C GLY A 234 23.09 5.35 18.52
N ILE A 235 22.87 4.25 17.80
CA ILE A 235 21.54 3.76 17.41
C ILE A 235 21.05 2.78 18.49
N PRO A 236 19.97 3.10 19.23
CA PRO A 236 19.44 2.23 20.29
C PRO A 236 18.61 1.08 19.68
N VAL A 237 19.28 0.09 19.09
CA VAL A 237 18.64 -1.02 18.34
C VAL A 237 17.58 -1.78 19.12
N ARG A 238 17.74 -1.96 20.43
CA ARG A 238 16.75 -2.64 21.29
C ARG A 238 15.42 -1.87 21.35
N ILE A 239 15.46 -0.54 21.42
CA ILE A 239 14.26 0.29 21.38
C ILE A 239 13.59 0.22 20.02
N LEU A 240 14.37 0.18 18.93
CA LEU A 240 13.83 0.04 17.58
C LEU A 240 13.21 -1.36 17.37
N GLU A 241 13.78 -2.40 17.99
CA GLU A 241 13.29 -3.78 17.96
C GLU A 241 11.98 -3.92 18.74
N GLU A 242 11.88 -3.35 19.95
CA GLU A 242 10.64 -3.32 20.75
C GLU A 242 9.49 -2.61 20.03
N LYS A 243 9.82 -1.64 19.16
CA LYS A 243 8.86 -0.95 18.29
C LYS A 243 8.60 -1.66 16.97
N ASN A 244 9.20 -2.82 16.76
CA ASN A 244 9.07 -3.62 15.55
C ASN A 244 9.49 -2.84 14.28
N LEU A 245 10.49 -1.97 14.39
CA LEU A 245 11.07 -1.20 13.27
C LEU A 245 12.29 -1.90 12.66
N VAL A 246 13.02 -2.64 13.49
CA VAL A 246 14.12 -3.52 13.10
C VAL A 246 13.84 -4.94 13.58
N GLU A 247 14.60 -5.90 13.09
CA GLU A 247 14.57 -7.29 13.53
C GLU A 247 15.99 -7.82 13.70
N ARG A 248 16.24 -8.63 14.72
CA ARG A 248 17.52 -9.30 14.90
C ARG A 248 17.74 -10.32 13.77
N LYS A 249 18.96 -10.35 13.23
CA LYS A 249 19.43 -11.31 12.22
C LYS A 249 20.69 -11.99 12.76
N GLY A 250 20.63 -13.31 12.92
CA GLY A 250 21.72 -14.05 13.54
C GLY A 250 21.95 -13.63 15.00
N GLU A 251 23.18 -13.78 15.46
CA GLU A 251 23.58 -13.52 16.84
C GLU A 251 23.95 -12.06 17.11
N ASP A 252 24.44 -11.33 16.11
CA ASP A 252 25.13 -10.04 16.30
C ASP A 252 24.69 -8.93 15.32
N ALA A 253 23.54 -9.07 14.64
CA ALA A 253 23.07 -8.06 13.68
C ALA A 253 21.59 -7.71 13.80
N TYR A 254 21.25 -6.53 13.30
CA TYR A 254 19.92 -5.96 13.22
C TYR A 254 19.62 -5.51 11.79
N ARG A 255 18.43 -5.83 11.30
CA ARG A 255 17.95 -5.46 9.97
C ARG A 255 16.78 -4.50 10.08
N LEU A 256 16.84 -3.39 9.34
CA LEU A 256 15.71 -2.48 9.16
C LEU A 256 14.62 -3.20 8.37
N LYS A 257 13.39 -3.28 8.91
CA LYS A 257 12.28 -3.96 8.23
C LYS A 257 11.94 -3.27 6.92
N ASP A 258 11.52 -4.03 5.92
CA ASP A 258 11.34 -3.52 4.56
C ASP A 258 10.26 -2.44 4.47
N TRP A 259 9.15 -2.56 5.20
CA TRP A 259 8.13 -1.50 5.27
C TRP A 259 8.65 -0.20 5.91
N ILE A 260 9.64 -0.26 6.79
CA ILE A 260 10.30 0.94 7.34
C ILE A 260 11.21 1.59 6.30
N ARG A 261 11.89 0.78 5.48
CA ARG A 261 12.66 1.29 4.33
C ARG A 261 11.75 2.04 3.36
N LYS A 262 10.54 1.51 3.12
CA LYS A 262 9.51 2.21 2.32
C LYS A 262 9.01 3.49 2.98
N LEU A 263 8.76 3.46 4.30
CA LEU A 263 8.39 4.66 5.05
C LEU A 263 9.44 5.77 4.93
N LEU A 264 10.72 5.43 5.02
CA LEU A 264 11.81 6.39 4.84
C LEU A 264 11.82 7.03 3.44
N GLY A 265 11.32 6.34 2.42
CA GLY A 265 11.14 6.87 1.07
C GLY A 265 10.17 8.05 0.95
N ILE A 266 9.40 8.36 2.00
CA ILE A 266 8.61 9.60 2.09
C ILE A 266 9.52 10.80 2.39
N TYR A 267 10.57 10.60 3.18
CA TYR A 267 11.45 11.65 3.71
C TYR A 267 12.75 11.78 2.92
N LEU A 268 13.13 10.71 2.23
CA LEU A 268 14.32 10.65 1.40
C LEU A 268 13.89 10.79 -0.06
N PRO A 269 14.52 11.68 -0.86
CA PRO A 269 14.10 11.92 -2.24
C PRO A 269 14.07 10.60 -3.04
N ILE A 270 13.07 10.46 -3.91
CA ILE A 270 12.96 9.36 -4.88
C ILE A 270 14.08 9.55 -5.91
N GLY A 271 15.25 9.05 -5.54
CA GLY A 271 16.47 9.27 -6.27
C GLY A 271 17.55 8.52 -5.53
N ILE A 272 17.89 7.34 -6.05
CA ILE A 272 18.90 6.42 -5.53
C ILE A 272 18.31 5.42 -4.53
N GLN A 273 17.48 4.52 -5.07
CA GLN A 273 17.62 3.13 -4.65
C GLN A 273 19.10 2.75 -4.79
N ASN A 274 19.72 2.28 -3.71
CA ASN A 274 21.03 1.65 -3.78
C ASN A 274 20.88 0.40 -4.64
N ASN A 275 21.20 0.52 -5.92
CA ASN A 275 21.07 -0.58 -6.86
C ASN A 275 22.10 -1.67 -6.62
N TYR A 276 23.06 -1.47 -5.71
CA TYR A 276 24.07 -2.47 -5.46
C TYR A 276 24.62 -2.47 -4.03
N TYR A 277 25.05 -3.65 -3.60
CA TYR A 277 25.75 -3.98 -2.36
C TYR A 277 27.17 -4.38 -2.72
N LYS A 278 28.16 -3.82 -2.04
CA LYS A 278 29.57 -4.13 -2.28
C LYS A 278 30.12 -4.93 -1.12
N VAL A 279 30.34 -6.23 -1.30
CA VAL A 279 30.98 -7.10 -0.30
C VAL A 279 32.48 -7.11 -0.53
N ILE A 280 33.24 -6.60 0.42
CA ILE A 280 34.70 -6.59 0.44
C ILE A 280 35.16 -7.76 1.30
N VAL A 281 35.96 -8.64 0.72
CA VAL A 281 36.57 -9.78 1.40
C VAL A 281 38.06 -9.52 1.55
N GLU A 282 38.57 -9.54 2.78
CA GLU A 282 39.98 -9.30 3.06
C GLU A 282 40.86 -10.34 2.32
N GLY A 283 41.73 -9.86 1.43
CA GLY A 283 42.59 -10.70 0.59
C GLY A 283 41.97 -11.23 -0.71
N GLU A 284 40.68 -11.00 -0.98
CA GLU A 284 40.01 -11.44 -2.24
C GLU A 284 39.39 -10.28 -3.03
N GLY A 285 39.37 -9.07 -2.47
CA GLY A 285 38.89 -7.87 -3.14
C GLY A 285 37.38 -7.64 -2.96
N GLU A 286 36.80 -6.86 -3.88
CA GLU A 286 35.40 -6.43 -3.82
C GLU A 286 34.50 -7.21 -4.77
N LYS A 287 33.26 -7.45 -4.36
CA LYS A 287 32.22 -8.04 -5.21
C LYS A 287 30.91 -7.28 -5.07
N VAL A 288 30.31 -6.96 -6.21
CA VAL A 288 29.09 -6.15 -6.31
C VAL A 288 27.88 -7.05 -6.56
N PHE A 289 26.79 -6.81 -5.84
CA PHE A 289 25.53 -7.55 -5.91
C PHE A 289 24.38 -6.57 -6.11
N TYR A 290 23.41 -6.92 -6.94
CA TYR A 290 22.20 -6.10 -7.14
C TYR A 290 21.01 -6.61 -6.30
N ASN A 291 21.26 -7.64 -5.49
CA ASN A 291 20.30 -8.32 -4.63
C ASN A 291 20.90 -8.46 -3.22
N GLU A 292 20.17 -8.01 -2.20
CA GLU A 292 20.61 -8.02 -0.79
C GLU A 292 20.86 -9.46 -0.28
N VAL A 293 19.98 -10.39 -0.65
CA VAL A 293 20.04 -11.80 -0.23
C VAL A 293 21.29 -12.44 -0.79
N GLU A 294 21.58 -12.23 -2.07
CA GLU A 294 22.80 -12.76 -2.71
C GLU A 294 24.07 -12.17 -2.08
N ALA A 295 24.06 -10.86 -1.74
CA ALA A 295 25.16 -10.22 -1.06
C ALA A 295 25.40 -10.82 0.34
N TYR A 296 24.32 -11.04 1.09
CA TYR A 296 24.36 -11.63 2.43
C TYR A 296 24.80 -13.09 2.41
N ASP A 297 24.24 -13.92 1.52
CA ASP A 297 24.61 -15.33 1.39
C ASP A 297 26.08 -15.49 0.99
N PHE A 298 26.58 -14.62 0.11
CA PHE A 298 27.99 -14.57 -0.25
C PHE A 298 28.88 -14.17 0.94
N MET A 299 28.47 -13.15 1.70
CA MET A 299 29.16 -12.70 2.90
C MET A 299 29.23 -13.83 3.96
N GLU A 300 28.11 -14.49 4.26
CA GLU A 300 28.04 -15.59 5.22
C GLU A 300 28.89 -16.79 4.79
N LYS A 301 28.88 -17.12 3.50
CA LYS A 301 29.77 -18.15 2.94
C LYS A 301 31.24 -17.81 3.21
N LYS A 302 31.64 -16.56 2.97
CA LYS A 302 33.02 -16.11 3.16
C LYS A 302 33.42 -16.03 4.64
N ARG A 303 32.49 -15.65 5.52
CA ARG A 303 32.67 -15.70 6.98
C ARG A 303 32.91 -17.14 7.46
N LYS A 304 32.15 -18.12 6.94
CA LYS A 304 32.35 -19.56 7.21
C LYS A 304 33.68 -20.11 6.69
N GLU A 305 34.24 -19.51 5.66
CA GLU A 305 35.60 -19.80 5.15
C GLU A 305 36.71 -19.14 6.02
N GLY A 306 36.37 -18.50 7.14
CA GLY A 306 37.32 -17.85 8.04
C GLY A 306 37.82 -16.49 7.54
N LYS A 307 37.17 -15.90 6.52
CA LYS A 307 37.55 -14.60 5.95
C LYS A 307 36.87 -13.47 6.70
N LYS A 308 37.57 -12.34 6.85
CA LYS A 308 36.95 -11.09 7.27
C LYS A 308 36.26 -10.45 6.07
N VAL A 309 35.03 -10.01 6.30
CA VAL A 309 34.16 -9.44 5.27
C VAL A 309 33.55 -8.14 5.77
N ARG A 310 33.46 -7.14 4.89
CA ARG A 310 32.77 -5.87 5.11
C ARG A 310 31.82 -5.61 3.97
N VAL A 311 30.63 -5.11 4.25
CA VAL A 311 29.70 -4.65 3.22
C VAL A 311 29.71 -3.13 3.19
N GLU A 312 29.88 -2.56 2.00
CA GLU A 312 29.71 -1.13 1.74
C GLU A 312 28.46 -0.91 0.90
N VAL A 313 27.70 0.12 1.28
CA VAL A 313 26.64 0.74 0.47
C VAL A 313 27.06 2.18 0.19
N PRO A 314 26.71 2.77 -0.97
CA PRO A 314 27.18 4.10 -1.33
C PRO A 314 26.80 5.17 -0.30
N ASP A 315 27.79 5.96 0.15
CA ASP A 315 27.59 7.20 0.90
C ASP A 315 26.84 8.22 0.04
N LYS A 316 25.79 8.86 0.58
CA LYS A 316 25.23 10.09 -0.02
C LYS A 316 24.99 11.20 0.98
N VAL A 317 25.40 12.38 0.51
CA VAL A 317 25.35 13.70 1.15
C VAL A 317 23.92 14.24 1.10
N TYR A 318 23.47 14.88 2.18
CA TYR A 318 22.18 15.55 2.26
C TYR A 318 22.34 17.07 2.28
N PHE A 319 21.54 17.76 1.46
CA PHE A 319 21.16 19.14 1.70
C PHE A 319 19.87 19.14 2.51
N LEU A 320 19.90 19.72 3.71
CA LEU A 320 18.71 20.05 4.47
C LEU A 320 18.13 21.34 3.86
N GLY A 321 17.04 21.22 3.11
CA GLY A 321 16.23 22.37 2.70
C GLY A 321 15.41 22.88 3.90
N LEU A 322 15.30 24.22 4.00
CA LEU A 322 14.66 24.98 5.07
C LEU A 322 13.21 24.60 5.36
#